data_AF-A0A7C5NXX7-F1
#
_entry.id   AF-A0A7C5NXX7-F1
#
_cell.length_a   1.000
_cell.length_b   1.000
_cell.length_c   1.000
_cell.angle_alpha   90.00
_cell.angle_beta   90.00
_cell.angle_gamma   90.00
#
_symmetry.space_group_name_H-M   'P 1'
#
loop_
_entity.id
_entity.type
_entity.pdbx_description
1 polymer ?
#
loop_
_entity_poly.entity_id
_entity_poly.type
_entity_poly.pdbx_seq_one_letter_code
_entity_poly.pdbx_strand_id
1 'polypeptide(L)'
;LNISIAGKTGTAQGNLATKIEEKIFNSTFVGYFPAEKPKYSMIVVMYGVKWPHYYASDVALPVFGKIVQNMQAIRAFDFWNHKNDERQFVNASLPENTKGYGNDFEELMNMMDIPFKKRKDANWIKLNKKFNQMELNEFQLSRKTVPDFREMGLRDAIYVAENLGLKVKISGTGKVYTQSLAPGTKIKGQEIKLTLK
;
A
#
# COMPACT_ATOMS: atom_id res chain seq x y z
N LEU A 1 -4.06 -29.15 -11.07
CA LEU A 1 -4.13 -28.15 -12.16
C LEU A 1 -2.80 -28.21 -12.91
N ASN A 2 -2.80 -28.64 -14.17
CA ASN A 2 -1.57 -28.76 -14.96
C ASN A 2 -1.34 -27.45 -15.73
N ILE A 3 -0.34 -26.65 -15.36
CA ILE A 3 0.07 -25.43 -16.07
C ILE A 3 1.42 -25.66 -16.74
N SER A 4 1.55 -25.25 -18.00
CA SER A 4 2.83 -25.27 -18.69
C SER A 4 3.70 -24.11 -18.21
N ILE A 5 4.95 -24.42 -17.86
CA ILE A 5 5.95 -23.46 -17.40
C ILE A 5 7.11 -23.50 -18.39
N ALA A 6 7.55 -22.32 -18.83
CA ALA A 6 8.78 -22.18 -19.63
C ALA A 6 9.76 -21.28 -18.87
N GLY A 7 11.04 -21.59 -18.95
CA GLY A 7 12.05 -20.83 -18.24
C GLY A 7 13.46 -21.38 -18.43
N LYS A 8 14.41 -20.73 -17.76
CA LYS A 8 15.82 -21.08 -17.79
C LYS A 8 16.37 -21.16 -16.36
N THR A 9 17.18 -22.16 -16.13
CA THR A 9 17.95 -22.34 -14.90
C THR A 9 19.27 -21.59 -14.99
N GLY A 10 19.76 -21.12 -13.84
CA GLY A 10 21.08 -20.55 -13.67
C GLY A 10 21.66 -20.99 -12.33
N THR A 11 22.94 -21.34 -12.31
CA THR A 11 23.66 -21.68 -11.07
C THR A 11 25.00 -20.97 -11.12
N ALA A 12 25.25 -20.08 -10.16
CA ALA A 12 26.48 -19.29 -10.08
C ALA A 12 27.21 -19.58 -8.77
N GLN A 13 28.53 -19.79 -8.81
CA GLN A 13 29.32 -19.94 -7.59
C GLN A 13 29.59 -18.56 -6.97
N GLY A 14 29.15 -18.33 -5.74
CA GLY A 14 29.20 -17.02 -5.08
C GLY A 14 30.52 -16.69 -4.41
N ASN A 15 31.29 -17.70 -4.00
CA ASN A 15 32.51 -17.52 -3.21
C ASN A 15 33.82 -17.78 -3.99
N LEU A 16 33.86 -17.42 -5.28
CA LEU A 16 35.06 -17.62 -6.11
C LEU A 16 36.29 -16.81 -5.63
N ALA A 17 36.04 -15.65 -4.99
CA ALA A 17 37.08 -14.71 -4.56
C ALA A 17 37.64 -15.00 -3.15
N THR A 18 36.92 -15.76 -2.33
CA THR A 18 37.36 -16.13 -0.99
C THR A 18 37.84 -17.57 -1.02
N LYS A 19 39.07 -17.85 -0.54
CA LYS A 19 39.66 -19.21 -0.47
C LYS A 19 38.96 -20.12 0.57
N ILE A 20 37.65 -20.02 0.71
CA ILE A 20 36.83 -20.85 1.59
C ILE A 20 36.63 -22.18 0.87
N GLU A 21 36.94 -23.30 1.52
CA GLU A 21 36.87 -24.65 0.93
C GLU A 21 35.43 -25.07 0.58
N GLU A 22 34.46 -24.61 1.38
CA GLU A 22 33.04 -24.92 1.17
C GLU A 22 32.47 -24.07 0.03
N LYS A 23 32.18 -24.68 -1.12
CA LYS A 23 31.60 -23.98 -2.28
C LYS A 23 30.16 -23.56 -1.99
N ILE A 24 29.88 -22.28 -2.17
CA ILE A 24 28.56 -21.69 -2.01
C ILE A 24 28.02 -21.30 -3.38
N PHE A 25 26.77 -21.66 -3.67
CA PHE A 25 26.12 -21.43 -4.94
C PHE A 25 24.87 -20.57 -4.80
N ASN A 26 24.62 -19.75 -5.81
CA ASN A 26 23.37 -19.08 -6.02
C ASN A 26 22.62 -19.84 -7.12
N SER A 27 21.46 -20.36 -6.78
CA SER A 27 20.61 -21.15 -7.67
C SER A 27 19.41 -20.30 -8.10
N THR A 28 19.26 -20.09 -9.40
CA THR A 28 18.23 -19.23 -9.98
C THR A 28 17.37 -19.99 -10.97
N PHE A 29 16.07 -19.73 -10.95
CA PHE A 29 15.17 -20.08 -12.05
C PHE A 29 14.38 -18.84 -12.45
N VAL A 30 14.43 -18.48 -13.73
CA VAL A 30 13.62 -17.42 -14.32
C VAL A 30 12.68 -18.05 -15.33
N GLY A 31 11.40 -17.71 -15.24
CA GLY A 31 10.41 -18.32 -16.11
C GLY A 31 9.12 -17.53 -16.19
N TYR A 32 8.26 -17.98 -17.09
CA TYR A 32 6.94 -17.44 -17.30
C TYR A 32 5.91 -18.55 -17.45
N PHE A 33 4.66 -18.21 -17.18
CA PHE A 33 3.54 -19.14 -17.26
C PHE A 33 2.21 -18.43 -17.54
N PRO A 34 1.24 -19.12 -18.17
CA PRO A 34 1.40 -20.37 -18.93
C PRO A 34 2.37 -20.22 -20.12
N ALA A 35 3.10 -21.28 -20.50
CA ALA A 35 4.16 -21.20 -21.51
C ALA A 35 3.65 -20.72 -22.89
N GLU A 36 2.48 -21.19 -23.31
CA GLU A 36 1.92 -20.89 -24.63
C GLU A 36 1.37 -19.46 -24.75
N LYS A 37 0.83 -18.93 -23.65
CA LYS A 37 0.26 -17.58 -23.58
C LYS A 37 0.68 -16.93 -22.26
N PRO A 38 1.93 -16.43 -22.17
CA PRO A 38 2.50 -15.94 -20.93
C PRO A 38 1.66 -14.81 -20.34
N LYS A 39 1.30 -14.95 -19.06
CA LYS A 39 0.60 -13.90 -18.29
C LYS A 39 1.45 -13.38 -17.13
N TYR A 40 2.33 -14.23 -16.62
CA TYR A 40 3.19 -13.94 -15.47
C TYR A 40 4.62 -14.30 -15.81
N SER A 41 5.55 -13.48 -15.36
CA SER A 41 6.98 -13.79 -15.29
C SER A 41 7.41 -13.74 -13.84
N MET A 42 8.29 -14.66 -13.44
CA MET A 42 8.83 -14.73 -12.10
C MET A 42 10.29 -15.16 -12.15
N ILE A 43 11.07 -14.62 -11.23
CA ILE A 43 12.44 -15.07 -10.96
C ILE A 43 12.51 -15.53 -9.52
N VAL A 44 13.09 -16.71 -9.30
CA VAL A 44 13.38 -17.26 -7.99
C VAL A 44 14.89 -17.36 -7.86
N VAL A 45 15.45 -16.71 -6.84
CA VAL A 45 16.88 -16.75 -6.54
C VAL A 45 17.07 -17.31 -5.13
N MET A 46 17.83 -18.40 -5.05
CA MET A 46 18.22 -19.03 -3.80
C MET A 46 19.70 -18.75 -3.57
N TYR A 47 19.99 -17.89 -2.60
CA TYR A 47 21.37 -17.57 -2.21
C TYR A 47 21.92 -18.62 -1.26
N GLY A 48 23.23 -18.83 -1.29
CA GLY A 48 23.88 -19.55 -0.19
C GLY A 48 23.73 -21.08 -0.22
N VAL A 49 23.32 -21.67 -1.35
CA VAL A 49 23.02 -23.09 -1.45
C VAL A 49 24.32 -23.91 -1.45
N LYS A 50 24.35 -24.96 -0.63
CA LYS A 50 25.52 -25.81 -0.41
C LYS A 50 25.43 -27.12 -1.22
N TRP A 51 26.58 -27.72 -1.48
CA TRP A 51 26.68 -29.06 -2.06
C TRP A 51 25.99 -30.12 -1.16
N PRO A 52 25.35 -31.18 -1.72
CA PRO A 52 25.23 -31.55 -3.14
C PRO A 52 24.01 -30.97 -3.87
N HIS A 53 23.02 -30.42 -3.18
CA HIS A 53 21.74 -29.99 -3.76
C HIS A 53 21.75 -28.50 -4.10
N TYR A 54 22.52 -28.12 -5.12
CA TYR A 54 22.71 -26.72 -5.51
C TYR A 54 22.25 -26.38 -6.93
N TYR A 55 21.81 -27.37 -7.71
CA TYR A 55 21.24 -27.10 -9.02
C TYR A 55 19.90 -26.41 -8.90
N ALA A 56 19.62 -25.50 -9.83
CA ALA A 56 18.32 -24.83 -9.88
C ALA A 56 17.14 -25.78 -10.10
N SER A 57 17.36 -26.96 -10.70
CA SER A 57 16.37 -28.04 -10.78
C SER A 57 15.95 -28.57 -9.41
N ASP A 58 16.86 -28.56 -8.44
CA ASP A 58 16.65 -29.20 -7.14
C ASP A 58 16.05 -28.24 -6.12
N VAL A 59 16.28 -26.93 -6.31
CA VAL A 59 15.93 -25.90 -5.31
C VAL A 59 15.02 -24.82 -5.88
N ALA A 60 15.48 -24.06 -6.88
CA ALA A 60 14.74 -22.90 -7.37
C ALA A 60 13.48 -23.30 -8.17
N LEU A 61 13.55 -24.36 -8.97
CA LEU A 61 12.45 -24.83 -9.81
C LEU A 61 11.27 -25.41 -8.99
N PRO A 62 11.49 -26.24 -7.94
CA PRO A 62 10.41 -26.66 -7.05
C PRO A 62 9.72 -25.50 -6.33
N VAL A 63 10.48 -24.50 -5.87
CA VAL A 63 9.93 -23.29 -5.25
C VAL A 63 9.07 -22.52 -6.25
N PHE A 64 9.57 -22.31 -7.47
CA PHE A 64 8.81 -21.68 -8.55
C PHE A 64 7.49 -22.44 -8.80
N GLY A 65 7.56 -23.77 -8.95
CA GLY A 65 6.39 -24.62 -9.16
C GLY A 65 5.36 -24.51 -8.04
N LYS A 66 5.80 -24.46 -6.78
CA LYS A 66 4.90 -24.33 -5.63
C LYS A 66 4.19 -22.97 -5.60
N ILE A 67 4.90 -21.90 -5.91
CA ILE A 67 4.30 -20.56 -6.02
C ILE A 67 3.25 -20.53 -7.13
N VAL A 68 3.57 -21.07 -8.31
CA VAL A 68 2.61 -21.19 -9.43
C VAL A 68 1.36 -21.96 -9.03
N GLN A 69 1.52 -23.10 -8.34
CA GLN A 69 0.41 -23.91 -7.86
C GLN A 69 -0.46 -23.14 -6.86
N ASN A 70 0.15 -22.44 -5.90
CA ASN A 70 -0.58 -21.64 -4.91
C ASN A 70 -1.33 -20.49 -5.57
N MET A 71 -0.69 -19.76 -6.51
CA MET A 71 -1.37 -18.71 -7.29
C MET A 71 -2.56 -19.27 -8.06
N GLN A 72 -2.43 -20.44 -8.66
CA GLN A 72 -3.53 -21.10 -9.37
C GLN A 72 -4.67 -21.52 -8.45
N ALA A 73 -4.36 -22.03 -7.25
CA ALA A 73 -5.37 -22.39 -6.26
C ALA A 73 -6.15 -21.16 -5.78
N ILE A 74 -5.46 -20.07 -5.45
CA ILE A 74 -6.08 -18.80 -5.05
C ILE A 74 -6.99 -18.29 -6.16
N ARG A 75 -6.52 -18.29 -7.41
CA ARG A 75 -7.34 -17.84 -8.53
C ARG A 75 -8.55 -18.72 -8.78
N ALA A 76 -8.41 -20.04 -8.69
CA ALA A 76 -9.55 -20.93 -8.82
C ALA A 76 -10.59 -20.66 -7.73
N PHE A 77 -10.15 -20.36 -6.51
CA PHE A 77 -11.01 -19.97 -5.40
C PHE A 77 -11.67 -18.60 -5.64
N ASP A 78 -10.91 -17.58 -6.04
CA ASP A 78 -11.44 -16.26 -6.38
C ASP A 78 -12.46 -16.35 -7.52
N PHE A 79 -12.17 -17.09 -8.60
CA PHE A 79 -13.11 -17.31 -9.70
C PHE A 79 -14.41 -18.02 -9.26
N TRP A 80 -14.33 -18.95 -8.30
CA TRP A 80 -15.52 -19.63 -7.78
C TRP A 80 -16.38 -18.69 -6.92
N ASN A 81 -15.73 -17.80 -6.16
CA ASN A 81 -16.41 -16.81 -5.33
C ASN A 81 -16.92 -15.58 -6.11
N HIS A 82 -16.36 -15.30 -7.30
CA HIS A 82 -16.70 -14.11 -8.11
C HIS A 82 -17.82 -14.32 -9.14
N LYS A 83 -18.57 -15.44 -9.10
CA LYS A 83 -19.76 -15.60 -9.97
C LYS A 83 -20.96 -14.74 -9.56
N ASN A 84 -20.92 -14.03 -8.43
CA ASN A 84 -22.04 -13.24 -7.91
C ASN A 84 -21.74 -11.76 -7.62
N ASP A 85 -20.60 -11.19 -8.01
CA ASP A 85 -20.32 -9.77 -7.70
C ASP A 85 -20.01 -8.94 -8.95
N GLU A 86 -21.07 -8.49 -9.60
CA GLU A 86 -21.03 -7.27 -10.38
C GLU A 86 -20.61 -6.12 -9.45
N ARG A 87 -19.33 -5.72 -9.50
CA ARG A 87 -18.82 -4.39 -9.06
C ARG A 87 -19.61 -3.76 -7.92
N GLN A 88 -19.80 -4.47 -6.81
CA GLN A 88 -20.22 -3.85 -5.56
C GLN A 88 -19.04 -2.99 -5.15
N PHE A 89 -19.08 -1.72 -5.56
CA PHE A 89 -18.16 -0.66 -5.18
C PHE A 89 -17.59 -0.96 -3.81
N VAL A 90 -16.28 -1.22 -3.74
CA VAL A 90 -15.50 -1.65 -2.58
C VAL A 90 -16.11 -1.12 -1.27
N ASN A 91 -17.07 -1.84 -0.72
CA ASN A 91 -17.90 -1.30 0.36
C ASN A 91 -17.21 -1.44 1.71
N ALA A 92 -16.13 -2.21 1.79
CA ALA A 92 -15.60 -2.69 3.04
C ALA A 92 -14.43 -1.89 3.63
N SER A 93 -13.78 -0.93 2.93
CA SER A 93 -12.55 -0.32 3.48
C SER A 93 -12.15 1.08 2.96
N LEU A 94 -13.06 1.85 2.36
CA LEU A 94 -12.70 3.22 1.96
C LEU A 94 -12.68 4.15 3.17
N PRO A 95 -11.66 5.02 3.32
CA PRO A 95 -11.63 5.99 4.42
C PRO A 95 -12.81 6.95 4.31
N GLU A 96 -13.67 6.94 5.33
CA GLU A 96 -14.80 7.87 5.45
C GLU A 96 -14.44 9.07 6.32
N ASN A 97 -15.06 10.21 6.05
CA ASN A 97 -14.95 11.46 6.82
C ASN A 97 -13.52 11.99 7.05
N THR A 98 -12.54 11.47 6.32
CA THR A 98 -11.13 11.78 6.50
C THR A 98 -10.79 13.12 5.87
N LYS A 99 -9.92 13.89 6.52
CA LYS A 99 -9.45 15.21 6.06
C LYS A 99 -7.96 15.15 5.78
N GLY A 100 -7.49 15.87 4.77
CA GLY A 100 -6.06 15.95 4.48
C GLY A 100 -5.75 16.65 3.16
N TYR A 101 -4.52 16.47 2.68
CA TYR A 101 -4.05 17.14 1.47
C TYR A 101 -4.70 16.58 0.20
N GLY A 102 -5.30 17.46 -0.60
CA GLY A 102 -6.16 17.08 -1.74
C GLY A 102 -5.45 16.27 -2.80
N ASN A 103 -4.24 16.67 -3.18
CA ASN A 103 -3.49 16.00 -4.24
C ASN A 103 -3.16 14.55 -3.88
N ASP A 104 -2.83 14.27 -2.61
CA ASP A 104 -2.55 12.91 -2.13
C ASP A 104 -3.78 12.00 -2.30
N PHE A 105 -4.97 12.51 -1.97
CA PHE A 105 -6.20 11.76 -2.17
C PHE A 105 -6.53 11.57 -3.66
N GLU A 106 -6.31 12.58 -4.49
CA GLU A 106 -6.53 12.47 -5.94
C GLU A 106 -5.62 11.41 -6.57
N GLU A 107 -4.33 11.41 -6.20
CA GLU A 107 -3.36 10.40 -6.65
C GLU A 107 -3.77 8.99 -6.20
N LEU A 108 -4.13 8.81 -4.92
CA LEU A 108 -4.56 7.52 -4.39
C LEU A 108 -5.83 7.01 -5.08
N MET A 109 -6.83 7.87 -5.29
CA MET A 109 -8.09 7.46 -5.93
C MET A 109 -7.85 7.05 -7.39
N ASN A 110 -7.02 7.79 -8.13
CA ASN A 110 -6.63 7.44 -9.49
C ASN A 110 -5.84 6.12 -9.54
N MET A 111 -4.88 5.92 -8.63
CA MET A 111 -4.08 4.69 -8.54
C MET A 111 -4.96 3.46 -8.26
N MET A 112 -6.01 3.64 -7.45
CA MET A 112 -6.93 2.57 -7.06
C MET A 112 -8.10 2.38 -8.05
N ASP A 113 -8.16 3.16 -9.13
CA ASP A 113 -9.29 3.18 -10.09
C ASP A 113 -10.65 3.39 -9.38
N ILE A 114 -10.68 4.27 -8.37
CA ILE A 114 -11.88 4.62 -7.62
C ILE A 114 -12.48 5.90 -8.20
N PRO A 115 -13.72 5.87 -8.72
CA PRO A 115 -14.40 7.07 -9.20
C PRO A 115 -14.61 8.10 -8.09
N PHE A 116 -14.22 9.34 -8.37
CA PHE A 116 -14.41 10.45 -7.45
C PHE A 116 -14.86 11.73 -8.16
N LYS A 117 -15.58 12.58 -7.41
CA LYS A 117 -16.02 13.90 -7.85
C LYS A 117 -15.34 14.98 -7.03
N LYS A 118 -14.63 15.88 -7.70
CA LYS A 118 -14.08 17.10 -7.13
C LYS A 118 -15.09 18.24 -7.27
N ARG A 119 -15.42 18.91 -6.16
CA ARG A 119 -16.33 20.08 -6.21
C ARG A 119 -15.61 21.41 -6.49
N LYS A 120 -14.36 21.53 -6.05
CA LYS A 120 -13.54 22.74 -6.16
C LYS A 120 -12.06 22.37 -6.03
N ASP A 121 -11.19 23.13 -6.68
CA ASP A 121 -9.75 23.06 -6.46
C ASP A 121 -9.39 23.70 -5.12
N ALA A 122 -8.94 22.86 -4.18
CA ALA A 122 -8.53 23.26 -2.85
C ALA A 122 -7.39 22.37 -2.35
N ASN A 123 -6.42 22.97 -1.66
CA ASN A 123 -5.28 22.23 -1.08
C ASN A 123 -5.72 21.25 0.01
N TRP A 124 -6.73 21.61 0.79
CA TRP A 124 -7.23 20.81 1.91
C TRP A 124 -8.65 20.36 1.61
N ILE A 125 -8.91 19.07 1.80
CA ILE A 125 -10.21 18.49 1.50
C ILE A 125 -10.74 17.66 2.67
N LYS A 126 -12.04 17.41 2.63
CA LYS A 126 -12.74 16.37 3.36
C LYS A 126 -13.30 15.35 2.36
N LEU A 127 -12.92 14.10 2.57
CA LEU A 127 -13.38 12.95 1.83
C LEU A 127 -14.72 12.45 2.40
N ASN A 128 -15.73 12.37 1.55
CA ASN A 128 -17.05 11.82 1.90
C ASN A 128 -17.39 10.67 0.96
N LYS A 129 -17.80 9.52 1.52
CA LYS A 129 -18.31 8.40 0.73
C LYS A 129 -19.76 8.65 0.33
N LYS A 130 -20.10 8.45 -0.94
CA LYS A 130 -21.47 8.33 -1.43
C LYS A 130 -21.69 6.93 -2.02
N PHE A 131 -22.96 6.56 -2.24
CA PHE A 131 -23.37 5.24 -2.71
C PHE A 131 -22.56 4.67 -3.88
N ASN A 132 -22.04 5.51 -4.79
CA ASN A 132 -21.36 5.04 -6.00
C ASN A 132 -20.12 5.86 -6.40
N GLN A 133 -19.62 6.75 -5.53
CA GLN A 133 -18.41 7.55 -5.80
C GLN A 133 -17.91 8.23 -4.53
N MET A 134 -16.64 8.60 -4.52
CA MET A 134 -16.08 9.48 -3.48
C MET A 134 -16.32 10.95 -3.82
N GLU A 135 -16.60 11.79 -2.82
CA GLU A 135 -16.66 13.25 -2.99
C GLU A 135 -15.52 13.92 -2.23
N LEU A 136 -14.73 14.71 -2.95
CA LEU A 136 -13.66 15.54 -2.41
C LEU A 136 -14.23 16.95 -2.24
N ASN A 137 -14.51 17.32 -0.99
CA ASN A 137 -15.08 18.62 -0.65
C ASN A 137 -14.02 19.52 -0.01
N GLU A 138 -14.05 20.82 -0.28
CA GLU A 138 -13.10 21.77 0.32
C GLU A 138 -13.18 21.75 1.85
N PHE A 139 -12.03 21.59 2.52
CA PHE A 139 -11.88 21.82 3.95
C PHE A 139 -11.33 23.23 4.18
N GLN A 140 -12.22 24.17 4.46
CA GLN A 140 -11.86 25.58 4.58
C GLN A 140 -11.08 25.85 5.88
N LEU A 141 -9.83 26.29 5.72
CA LEU A 141 -8.98 26.72 6.82
C LEU A 141 -9.02 28.23 6.97
N SER A 142 -9.35 28.69 8.18
CA SER A 142 -9.24 30.10 8.56
C SER A 142 -7.89 30.36 9.22
N ARG A 143 -7.18 31.39 8.78
CA ARG A 143 -5.90 31.80 9.39
C ARG A 143 -6.04 32.36 10.82
N LYS A 144 -7.27 32.67 11.26
CA LYS A 144 -7.52 33.38 12.53
C LYS A 144 -8.05 32.46 13.63
N THR A 145 -8.51 31.26 13.28
CA THR A 145 -9.23 30.39 14.19
C THR A 145 -8.78 28.95 14.07
N VAL A 146 -8.73 28.25 15.21
CA VAL A 146 -8.40 26.83 15.30
C VAL A 146 -9.37 26.01 14.45
N PRO A 147 -8.91 25.20 13.49
CA PRO A 147 -9.77 24.33 12.70
C PRO A 147 -10.16 23.07 13.49
N ASP A 148 -11.11 22.31 12.93
CA ASP A 148 -11.43 20.98 13.43
C ASP A 148 -10.48 19.94 12.82
N PHE A 149 -9.46 19.55 13.58
CA PHE A 149 -8.43 18.59 13.20
C PHE A 149 -8.90 17.13 13.28
N ARG A 150 -10.07 16.83 13.87
CA ARG A 150 -10.57 15.45 13.97
C ARG A 150 -10.66 14.80 12.59
N GLU A 151 -10.33 13.53 12.51
CA GLU A 151 -10.23 12.74 11.25
C GLU A 151 -9.10 13.16 10.29
N MET A 152 -8.18 14.05 10.70
CA MET A 152 -6.93 14.30 9.97
C MET A 152 -5.87 13.26 10.33
N GLY A 153 -5.04 12.89 9.36
CA GLY A 153 -3.79 12.17 9.62
C GLY A 153 -2.82 13.04 10.43
N LEU A 154 -1.98 12.41 11.26
CA LEU A 154 -1.05 13.12 12.14
C LEU A 154 -0.18 14.14 11.39
N ARG A 155 0.41 13.74 10.26
CA ARG A 155 1.30 14.59 9.46
C ARG A 155 0.60 15.86 9.00
N ASP A 156 -0.59 15.72 8.43
CA ASP A 156 -1.40 16.83 7.93
C ASP A 156 -1.87 17.75 9.06
N ALA A 157 -2.28 17.15 10.19
CA ALA A 157 -2.72 17.91 11.35
C ALA A 157 -1.59 18.77 11.95
N ILE A 158 -0.38 18.22 12.08
CA ILE A 158 0.81 18.96 12.53
C ILE A 158 1.10 20.10 11.56
N TYR A 159 1.19 19.81 10.26
CA TYR A 159 1.49 20.80 9.24
C TYR A 159 0.51 21.98 9.27
N VAL A 160 -0.78 21.69 9.34
CA VAL A 160 -1.81 22.75 9.41
C VAL A 160 -1.71 23.53 10.71
N ALA A 161 -1.56 22.86 11.85
CA ALA A 161 -1.51 23.52 13.16
C ALA A 161 -0.29 24.44 13.32
N GLU A 162 0.90 23.97 12.91
CA GLU A 162 2.13 24.74 13.02
C GLU A 162 2.16 25.93 12.06
N ASN A 163 1.68 25.77 10.83
CA ASN A 163 1.56 26.89 9.88
C ASN A 163 0.52 27.94 10.32
N LEU A 164 -0.45 27.54 11.14
CA LEU A 164 -1.37 28.45 11.80
C LEU A 164 -0.76 29.13 13.05
N GLY A 165 0.44 28.74 13.45
CA GLY A 165 1.18 29.29 14.59
C GLY A 165 0.89 28.62 15.93
N LEU A 166 0.22 27.46 15.95
CA LEU A 166 -0.02 26.70 17.18
C LEU A 166 1.19 25.84 17.53
N LYS A 167 1.45 25.63 18.82
CA LYS A 167 2.45 24.67 19.30
C LYS A 167 1.78 23.32 19.54
N VAL A 168 2.21 22.26 18.86
CA VAL A 168 1.50 20.98 18.87
C VAL A 168 2.11 20.03 19.91
N LYS A 169 1.27 19.46 20.78
CA LYS A 169 1.58 18.28 21.60
C LYS A 169 0.77 17.09 21.13
N ILE A 170 1.42 15.93 21.06
CA ILE A 170 0.87 14.72 20.44
C ILE A 170 0.77 13.61 21.49
N SER A 171 -0.29 12.81 21.42
CA SER A 171 -0.44 11.61 22.25
C SER A 171 -1.17 10.52 21.46
N GLY A 172 -0.54 9.36 21.28
CA GLY A 172 -1.07 8.24 20.49
C GLY A 172 -0.51 8.18 19.07
N THR A 173 -1.11 7.32 18.25
CA THR A 173 -0.75 7.09 16.84
C THR A 173 -2.02 7.02 15.99
N GLY A 174 -1.89 7.19 14.67
CA GLY A 174 -3.03 7.09 13.75
C GLY A 174 -3.62 8.44 13.36
N LYS A 175 -4.94 8.59 13.49
CA LYS A 175 -5.67 9.82 13.12
C LYS A 175 -6.03 10.62 14.36
N VAL A 176 -6.20 11.94 14.20
CA VAL A 176 -6.64 12.81 15.29
C VAL A 176 -8.06 12.43 15.69
N TYR A 177 -8.20 11.94 16.92
CA TYR A 177 -9.47 11.58 17.54
C TYR A 177 -10.04 12.76 18.34
N THR A 178 -9.18 13.47 19.09
CA THR A 178 -9.58 14.67 19.84
C THR A 178 -8.52 15.77 19.81
N GLN A 179 -8.95 17.00 20.08
CA GLN A 179 -8.12 18.18 20.21
C GLN A 179 -8.47 18.94 21.49
N SER A 180 -7.49 19.57 22.14
CA SER A 180 -7.71 20.31 23.39
C SER A 180 -8.35 21.68 23.22
N LEU A 181 -8.20 22.30 22.05
CA LEU A 181 -8.79 23.61 21.74
C LEU A 181 -10.01 23.42 20.85
N ALA A 182 -11.14 24.02 21.21
CA ALA A 182 -12.35 23.92 20.41
C ALA A 182 -12.17 24.56 19.01
N PRO A 183 -12.74 23.97 17.95
CA PRO A 183 -12.79 24.61 16.63
C PRO A 183 -13.42 26.00 16.73
N GLY A 184 -12.89 26.97 15.96
CA GLY A 184 -13.31 28.37 16.00
C GLY A 184 -12.58 29.24 17.05
N THR A 185 -11.82 28.65 17.98
CA THR A 185 -11.04 29.40 18.96
C THR A 185 -10.03 30.32 18.27
N LYS A 186 -9.90 31.58 18.69
CA LYS A 186 -8.91 32.50 18.11
C LYS A 186 -7.48 32.00 18.36
N ILE A 187 -6.65 32.06 17.32
CA ILE A 187 -5.25 31.66 17.40
C ILE A 187 -4.39 32.84 17.89
N LYS A 188 -3.57 32.58 18.92
CA LYS A 188 -2.66 33.54 19.54
C LYS A 188 -1.26 32.95 19.82
N GLY A 189 -0.92 31.82 19.18
CA GLY A 189 0.32 31.11 19.48
C GLY A 189 0.24 30.10 20.62
N GLN A 190 -0.96 29.76 21.08
CA GLN A 190 -1.15 28.82 22.18
C GLN A 190 -0.82 27.37 21.80
N GLU A 191 -0.62 26.55 22.83
CA GLU A 191 -0.41 25.11 22.67
C GLU A 191 -1.73 24.38 22.42
N ILE A 192 -1.70 23.39 21.52
CA ILE A 192 -2.81 22.46 21.25
C ILE A 192 -2.34 21.03 21.45
N LYS A 193 -3.08 20.26 22.24
CA LYS A 193 -2.86 18.81 22.39
C LYS A 193 -3.79 18.06 21.45
N LEU A 194 -3.22 17.21 20.60
CA LEU A 194 -3.92 16.30 19.71
C LEU A 194 -3.78 14.87 20.25
N THR A 195 -4.90 14.19 20.46
CA THR A 195 -4.93 12.78 20.88
C THR A 195 -5.34 11.93 19.69
N LEU A 196 -4.60 10.85 19.45
CA LEU A 196 -4.75 10.00 18.27
C LEU A 196 -5.17 8.58 18.65
N LYS A 197 -5.87 7.94 17.71
CA LYS A 197 -6.31 6.55 17.77
C LYS A 197 -6.18 5.88 16.40
#